data_AF-A0A7Y1VH75-F1
#
_entry.id   AF-A0A7Y1VH75-F1
#
_cell.length_a   1.000
_cell.length_b   1.000
_cell.length_c   1.000
_cell.angle_alpha   90.00
_cell.angle_beta   90.00
_cell.angle_gamma   90.00
#
_symmetry.space_group_name_H-M   'P 1'
#
loop_
_entity.id
_entity.type
_entity.pdbx_description
1 polymer ?
#
loop_
_entity_poly.entity_id
_entity_poly.type
_entity_poly.pdbx_seq_one_letter_code
_entity_poly.pdbx_strand_id
1 'polypeptide(L)'
;FFFPTKKRFKQQITDELDRRAPDWEVAVAQGGDHAATLATTLRPLVAHWVLRPFLEAYAVVADVLADLDPSDEADDEAVMKRAMGLGKQYQLQSRIRSPESISKSLFENALKLAKNRTGDLSGPDLVAARQALAAEIQDVLERIDAVAVAAVD
;
A
#
# COMPACT_ATOMS: atom_id res chain seq x y z
N PHE A 1 -7.56 16.71 15.94
CA PHE A 1 -6.68 17.01 14.79
C PHE A 1 -7.55 17.31 13.58
N PHE A 2 -7.45 18.51 13.00
CA PHE A 2 -8.14 18.85 11.75
C PHE A 2 -7.24 18.45 10.58
N PHE A 3 -7.54 17.32 9.96
CA PHE A 3 -6.86 16.94 8.72
C PHE A 3 -7.38 17.79 7.56
N PRO A 4 -6.51 18.30 6.67
CA PRO A 4 -6.96 18.97 5.45
C PRO A 4 -7.86 18.05 4.62
N THR A 5 -8.78 18.64 3.85
CA THR A 5 -9.56 17.87 2.89
C THR A 5 -8.62 17.14 1.93
N LYS A 6 -9.03 15.97 1.41
CA LYS A 6 -8.25 15.18 0.44
C LYS A 6 -7.68 16.04 -0.69
N LYS A 7 -8.50 16.98 -1.21
CA LYS A 7 -8.10 17.94 -2.24
C LYS A 7 -6.99 18.88 -1.78
N ARG A 8 -7.11 19.47 -0.58
CA ARG A 8 -6.10 20.38 -0.05
C ARG A 8 -4.79 19.67 0.27
N PHE A 9 -4.86 18.47 0.85
CA PHE A 9 -3.67 17.67 1.13
C PHE A 9 -2.91 17.32 -0.16
N LYS A 10 -3.63 16.88 -1.21
CA LYS A 10 -3.05 16.62 -2.52
C LYS A 10 -2.36 17.86 -3.09
N GLN A 11 -3.01 19.01 -3.02
CA GLN A 11 -2.42 20.27 -3.50
C GLN A 11 -1.12 20.60 -2.75
N GLN A 12 -1.09 20.44 -1.43
CA GLN A 12 0.12 20.70 -0.65
C GLN A 12 1.29 19.78 -1.01
N ILE A 13 1.02 18.52 -1.37
CA ILE A 13 2.04 17.61 -1.89
C ILE A 13 2.54 18.11 -3.24
N THR A 14 1.64 18.45 -4.16
CA THR A 14 2.01 19.00 -5.48
C THR A 14 2.86 20.27 -5.34
N ASP A 15 2.44 21.24 -4.53
CA ASP A 15 3.16 22.50 -4.32
C ASP A 15 4.57 22.30 -3.73
N GLU A 16 4.78 21.24 -2.93
CA GLU A 16 6.10 20.89 -2.40
C GLU A 16 6.96 20.19 -3.45
N LEU A 17 6.37 19.29 -4.25
CA LEU A 17 7.08 18.62 -5.33
C LEU A 17 7.49 19.59 -6.42
N ASP A 18 6.62 20.53 -6.82
CA ASP A 18 6.93 21.57 -7.81
C ASP A 18 8.11 22.45 -7.37
N ARG A 19 8.26 22.70 -6.06
CA ARG A 19 9.39 23.47 -5.51
C ARG A 19 10.70 22.69 -5.51
N ARG A 20 10.66 21.37 -5.30
CA ARG A 20 11.87 20.55 -5.14
C ARG A 20 12.30 19.85 -6.42
N ALA A 21 11.36 19.59 -7.33
CA ALA A 21 11.55 18.91 -8.59
C ALA A 21 10.47 19.37 -9.58
N PRO A 22 10.63 20.53 -10.26
CA PRO A 22 9.60 21.11 -11.12
C PRO A 22 9.03 20.19 -12.21
N ASP A 23 9.81 19.23 -12.71
CA ASP A 23 9.39 18.27 -13.75
C ASP A 23 9.03 16.89 -13.19
N TRP A 24 8.68 16.80 -11.89
CA TRP A 24 8.40 15.52 -11.23
C TRP A 24 7.27 14.74 -11.90
N GLU A 25 6.22 15.41 -12.41
CA GLU A 25 5.11 14.74 -13.10
C GLU A 25 5.58 14.03 -14.38
N VAL A 26 6.48 14.66 -15.14
CA VAL A 26 7.07 14.09 -16.36
C VAL A 26 7.95 12.90 -16.00
N ALA A 27 8.80 13.05 -14.98
CA ALA A 27 9.68 11.97 -14.52
C ALA A 27 8.89 10.75 -14.00
N VAL A 28 7.78 10.97 -13.28
CA VAL A 28 6.88 9.90 -12.85
C VAL A 28 6.19 9.24 -14.04
N ALA A 29 5.70 10.01 -15.01
CA ALA A 29 5.03 9.48 -16.20
C ALA A 29 5.96 8.65 -17.09
N GLN A 30 7.25 8.99 -17.13
CA GLN A 30 8.27 8.23 -17.87
C GLN A 30 8.67 6.92 -17.16
N GLY A 31 8.46 6.83 -15.85
CA GLY A 31 8.75 5.63 -15.06
C GLY A 31 10.24 5.24 -15.03
N GLY A 32 10.51 4.03 -14.55
CA GLY A 32 11.86 3.44 -14.53
C GLY A 32 12.92 4.34 -13.90
N ASP A 33 14.01 4.55 -14.62
CA ASP A 33 15.17 5.34 -14.19
C ASP A 33 14.84 6.80 -13.87
N HIS A 34 13.82 7.39 -14.52
CA HIS A 34 13.40 8.76 -14.26
C HIS A 34 12.74 8.88 -12.88
N ALA A 35 11.88 7.92 -12.53
CA ALA A 35 11.27 7.84 -11.20
C ALA A 35 12.31 7.55 -10.11
N ALA A 36 13.31 6.69 -10.38
CA ALA A 36 14.41 6.42 -9.46
C ALA A 36 15.30 7.66 -9.25
N THR A 37 15.60 8.40 -10.32
CA THR A 37 16.36 9.67 -10.26
C THR A 37 15.60 10.73 -9.48
N LEU A 38 14.27 10.81 -9.67
CA LEU A 38 13.41 11.70 -8.90
C LEU A 38 13.43 11.34 -7.41
N ALA A 39 13.29 10.05 -7.06
CA ALA A 39 13.37 9.59 -5.67
C ALA A 39 14.72 9.93 -5.02
N THR A 40 15.81 9.76 -5.77
CA THR A 40 17.17 10.11 -5.32
C THR A 40 17.33 11.63 -5.15
N THR A 41 16.74 12.45 -6.02
CA THR A 41 16.75 13.92 -5.89
C THR A 41 15.94 14.37 -4.67
N LEU A 42 14.77 13.77 -4.45
CA LEU A 42 13.88 14.11 -3.34
C LEU A 42 14.40 13.60 -1.97
N ARG A 43 15.25 12.57 -1.95
CA ARG A 43 15.80 11.90 -0.76
C ARG A 43 14.74 11.75 0.36
N PRO A 44 13.69 10.93 0.17
CA PRO A 44 12.63 10.77 1.16
C PRO A 44 13.11 9.92 2.35
N LEU A 45 13.92 10.52 3.24
CA LEU A 45 14.66 9.85 4.30
C LEU A 45 13.80 8.99 5.24
N VAL A 46 12.58 9.43 5.53
CA VAL A 46 11.69 8.76 6.50
C VAL A 46 10.47 8.10 5.85
N ALA A 47 10.26 8.26 4.54
CA ALA A 47 9.03 7.80 3.89
C ALA A 47 8.85 6.28 4.00
N HIS A 48 9.95 5.53 3.87
CA HIS A 48 9.92 4.08 3.99
C HIS A 48 9.53 3.60 5.41
N TRP A 49 9.94 4.32 6.46
CA TRP A 49 9.50 4.03 7.84
C TRP A 49 8.02 4.35 8.05
N VAL A 50 7.56 5.48 7.50
CA VAL A 50 6.19 5.95 7.71
C VAL A 50 5.18 5.11 6.93
N LEU A 51 5.48 4.75 5.68
CA LEU A 51 4.53 4.06 4.80
C LEU A 51 4.49 2.55 5.00
N ARG A 52 5.61 1.94 5.41
CA ARG A 52 5.71 0.48 5.51
C ARG A 52 4.64 -0.16 6.40
N PRO A 53 4.31 0.35 7.61
CA PRO A 53 3.30 -0.29 8.43
C PRO A 53 1.93 -0.38 7.77
N PHE A 54 1.56 0.63 6.98
CA PHE A 54 0.33 0.65 6.22
C PHE A 54 0.36 -0.36 5.07
N LEU A 55 1.47 -0.40 4.31
CA LEU A 55 1.59 -1.28 3.15
C LEU A 55 1.68 -2.75 3.54
N GLU A 56 2.44 -3.08 4.60
CA GLU A 56 2.50 -4.45 5.14
C GLU A 56 1.13 -4.88 5.67
N ALA A 57 0.40 -3.98 6.33
CA ALA A 57 -0.96 -4.27 6.78
C ALA A 57 -1.92 -4.54 5.61
N TYR A 58 -1.78 -3.75 4.54
CA TYR A 58 -2.61 -3.87 3.35
C TYR A 58 -2.29 -5.14 2.58
N ALA A 59 -1.02 -5.54 2.54
CA ALA A 59 -0.57 -6.80 1.94
C ALA A 59 -1.22 -8.00 2.62
N VAL A 60 -1.26 -8.04 3.95
CA VAL A 60 -1.92 -9.13 4.70
C VAL A 60 -3.40 -9.24 4.33
N VAL A 61 -4.13 -8.13 4.30
CA VAL A 61 -5.56 -8.15 3.95
C VAL A 61 -5.77 -8.51 2.47
N ALA A 62 -4.94 -8.01 1.58
CA ALA A 62 -5.02 -8.33 0.16
C ALA A 62 -4.74 -9.82 -0.12
N ASP A 63 -3.74 -10.40 0.55
CA ASP A 63 -3.44 -11.84 0.48
C ASP A 63 -4.62 -12.67 0.99
N VAL A 64 -5.24 -12.28 2.10
CA VAL A 64 -6.45 -12.95 2.61
C VAL A 64 -7.58 -12.91 1.58
N LEU A 65 -7.82 -11.75 0.97
CA LEU A 65 -8.89 -11.58 -0.02
C LEU A 65 -8.60 -12.35 -1.31
N ALA A 66 -7.36 -12.36 -1.77
CA ALA A 66 -6.94 -13.10 -2.96
C ALA A 66 -7.05 -14.63 -2.80
N ASP A 67 -7.02 -15.12 -1.56
CA ASP A 67 -7.15 -16.54 -1.19
C ASP A 67 -8.59 -16.94 -0.81
N LEU A 68 -9.57 -16.03 -0.93
CA LEU A 68 -10.99 -16.38 -0.78
C LEU A 68 -11.51 -17.12 -2.01
N ASP A 69 -12.45 -18.04 -1.80
CA ASP A 69 -13.13 -18.71 -2.91
C ASP A 69 -13.93 -17.67 -3.73
N PRO A 70 -14.03 -17.83 -5.07
CA PRO A 70 -14.87 -16.95 -5.90
C PRO A 70 -16.34 -16.86 -5.45
N SER A 71 -16.84 -17.89 -4.78
CA SER A 71 -18.22 -17.96 -4.25
C SER A 71 -18.37 -17.37 -2.85
N ASP A 72 -17.26 -17.08 -2.16
CA ASP A 72 -17.29 -16.49 -0.82
C ASP A 72 -17.51 -14.97 -0.91
N GLU A 73 -18.64 -14.53 -0.36
CA GLU A 73 -18.81 -13.13 0.00
C GLU A 73 -17.81 -12.79 1.10
N ALA A 74 -17.10 -11.68 0.94
CA ALA A 74 -16.11 -11.24 1.93
C ALA A 74 -16.83 -10.71 3.17
N ASP A 75 -17.13 -11.61 4.12
CA ASP A 75 -17.54 -11.20 5.46
C ASP A 75 -16.38 -10.45 6.14
N ASP A 76 -16.62 -9.19 6.46
CA ASP A 76 -15.60 -8.31 7.03
C ASP A 76 -15.02 -8.86 8.32
N GLU A 77 -15.86 -9.45 9.19
CA GLU A 77 -15.38 -9.99 10.46
C GLU A 77 -14.51 -11.23 10.25
N ALA A 78 -14.92 -12.15 9.37
CA ALA A 78 -14.12 -13.32 8.99
C ALA A 78 -12.80 -12.92 8.34
N VAL A 79 -12.80 -11.95 7.40
CA VAL A 79 -11.60 -11.44 6.75
C VAL A 79 -10.65 -10.83 7.77
N MET A 80 -11.17 -9.97 8.67
CA MET A 80 -10.37 -9.33 9.72
C MET A 80 -9.75 -10.35 10.67
N LYS A 81 -10.50 -11.39 11.06
CA LYS A 81 -10.01 -12.47 11.91
C LYS A 81 -8.91 -13.27 11.21
N ARG A 82 -9.11 -13.63 9.93
CA ARG A 82 -8.11 -14.36 9.13
C ARG A 82 -6.85 -13.52 8.94
N ALA A 83 -7.00 -12.22 8.66
CA ALA A 83 -5.89 -11.28 8.53
C ALA A 83 -5.09 -11.16 9.83
N MET A 84 -5.73 -11.11 11.01
CA MET A 84 -5.02 -11.09 12.29
C MET A 84 -4.18 -12.34 12.53
N GLY A 85 -4.70 -13.51 12.14
CA GLY A 85 -3.95 -14.77 12.19
C GLY A 85 -2.77 -14.77 11.21
N LEU A 86 -3.03 -14.41 9.95
CA LEU A 86 -2.02 -14.37 8.89
C LEU A 86 -0.92 -13.35 9.18
N GLY A 87 -1.27 -12.16 9.68
CA GLY A 87 -0.31 -11.13 10.07
C GLY A 87 0.66 -11.63 11.15
N LYS A 88 0.15 -12.32 12.19
CA LYS A 88 1.00 -12.96 13.22
C LYS A 88 1.92 -14.03 12.61
N GLN A 89 1.40 -14.83 11.69
CA GLN A 89 2.21 -15.81 10.98
C GLN A 89 3.32 -15.12 10.17
N TYR A 90 3.01 -14.05 9.43
CA TYR A 90 4.00 -13.30 8.65
C TYR A 90 5.07 -12.68 9.54
N GLN A 91 4.70 -12.17 10.72
CA GLN A 91 5.65 -11.69 11.70
C GLN A 91 6.60 -12.80 12.19
N LEU A 92 6.07 -13.97 12.53
CA LEU A 92 6.88 -15.14 12.94
C LEU A 92 7.82 -15.63 11.82
N GLN A 93 7.42 -15.45 10.57
CA GLN A 93 8.22 -15.77 9.39
C GLN A 93 9.16 -14.64 8.94
N SER A 94 9.25 -13.54 9.71
CA SER A 94 10.04 -12.35 9.35
C SER A 94 9.66 -11.72 7.99
N ARG A 95 8.41 -11.91 7.54
CA ARG A 95 7.84 -11.30 6.32
C ARG A 95 7.28 -9.89 6.57
N ILE A 96 7.03 -9.54 7.83
CA ILE A 96 6.64 -8.21 8.29
C ILE A 96 7.81 -7.63 9.06
N ARG A 97 8.26 -6.42 8.69
CA ARG A 97 9.38 -5.75 9.37
C ARG A 97 8.91 -4.88 10.54
N SER A 98 7.66 -4.40 10.50
CA SER A 98 7.08 -3.54 11.52
C SER A 98 5.99 -4.28 12.31
N PRO A 99 6.17 -4.60 13.60
CA PRO A 99 5.12 -5.20 14.43
C PRO A 99 3.81 -4.40 14.44
N GLU A 100 3.90 -3.08 14.27
CA GLU A 100 2.76 -2.15 14.22
C GLU A 100 1.86 -2.36 12.99
N SER A 101 2.36 -3.06 11.95
CA SER A 101 1.60 -3.46 10.77
C SER A 101 0.43 -4.38 11.12
N ILE A 102 0.53 -5.13 12.22
CA ILE A 102 -0.53 -6.04 12.67
C ILE A 102 -1.51 -5.27 13.56
N SER A 103 -2.32 -4.42 12.92
CA SER A 103 -3.25 -3.52 13.59
C SER A 103 -4.66 -3.65 13.03
N LYS A 104 -5.65 -3.76 13.91
CA LYS A 104 -7.06 -3.80 13.54
C LYS A 104 -7.46 -2.55 12.74
N SER A 105 -7.04 -1.36 13.17
CA SER A 105 -7.41 -0.12 12.47
C SER A 105 -6.77 -0.01 11.08
N LEU A 106 -5.56 -0.55 10.89
CA LEU A 106 -4.92 -0.59 9.56
C LEU A 106 -5.62 -1.59 8.64
N PHE A 107 -6.00 -2.77 9.15
CA PHE A 107 -6.70 -3.77 8.37
C PHE A 107 -8.11 -3.30 7.96
N GLU A 108 -8.82 -2.59 8.84
CA GLU A 108 -10.11 -1.97 8.50
C GLU A 108 -9.98 -0.98 7.33
N ASN A 109 -8.90 -0.21 7.28
CA ASN A 109 -8.65 0.71 6.17
C ASN A 109 -8.24 -0.03 4.89
N ALA A 110 -7.45 -1.10 5.00
CA ALA A 110 -7.10 -1.97 3.88
C ALA A 110 -8.35 -2.58 3.23
N LEU A 111 -9.27 -3.08 4.06
CA LEU A 111 -10.52 -3.68 3.60
C LEU A 111 -11.43 -2.65 2.92
N LYS A 112 -11.52 -1.43 3.45
CA LYS A 112 -12.22 -0.32 2.79
C LYS A 112 -11.61 0.03 1.44
N LEU A 113 -10.28 0.05 1.34
CA LEU A 113 -9.60 0.25 0.06
C LEU A 113 -9.96 -0.87 -0.92
N ALA A 114 -9.85 -2.13 -0.50
CA ALA A 114 -10.16 -3.27 -1.34
C ALA A 114 -11.59 -3.20 -1.88
N LYS A 115 -12.58 -2.95 -1.01
CA LYS A 115 -13.98 -2.77 -1.41
C LYS A 115 -14.18 -1.63 -2.40
N ASN A 116 -13.49 -0.51 -2.21
CA ASN A 116 -13.58 0.60 -3.15
C ASN A 116 -12.97 0.26 -4.52
N ARG A 117 -11.94 -0.59 -4.57
CA ARG A 117 -11.30 -1.04 -5.81
C ARG A 117 -12.10 -2.12 -6.52
N THR A 118 -12.71 -3.05 -5.79
CA THR A 118 -13.52 -4.12 -6.38
C THR A 118 -14.92 -3.67 -6.72
N GLY A 119 -15.47 -2.67 -6.02
CA GLY A 119 -16.85 -2.21 -6.24
C GLY A 119 -17.85 -3.37 -6.16
N ASP A 120 -18.73 -3.44 -7.16
CA ASP A 120 -19.78 -4.46 -7.27
C ASP A 120 -19.38 -5.67 -8.14
N LEU A 121 -18.08 -5.87 -8.39
CA LEU A 121 -17.58 -7.02 -9.15
C LEU A 121 -17.96 -8.33 -8.46
N SER A 122 -18.18 -9.37 -9.27
CA SER A 122 -18.52 -10.72 -8.79
C SER A 122 -17.87 -11.79 -9.65
N GLY A 123 -17.82 -13.03 -9.14
CA GLY A 123 -17.28 -14.17 -9.88
C GLY A 123 -15.83 -13.98 -10.32
N PRO A 124 -15.46 -14.40 -11.55
CA PRO A 124 -14.08 -14.35 -12.03
C PRO A 124 -13.44 -12.95 -12.01
N ASP A 125 -14.22 -11.90 -12.28
CA ASP A 125 -13.71 -10.52 -12.30
C ASP A 125 -13.34 -10.03 -10.90
N LEU A 126 -14.12 -10.42 -9.89
CA LEU A 126 -13.81 -10.13 -8.49
C LEU A 126 -12.52 -10.81 -8.05
N VAL A 127 -12.32 -12.07 -8.45
CA VAL A 127 -11.11 -12.84 -8.16
C VAL A 127 -9.89 -12.18 -8.81
N ALA A 128 -10.00 -11.83 -10.10
CA ALA A 128 -8.94 -11.14 -10.82
C ALA A 128 -8.60 -9.79 -10.16
N ALA A 129 -9.61 -9.02 -9.73
CA ALA A 129 -9.40 -7.75 -9.04
C ALA A 129 -8.70 -7.91 -7.68
N ARG A 130 -9.07 -8.92 -6.88
CA ARG A 130 -8.43 -9.24 -5.60
C ARG A 130 -6.96 -9.64 -5.79
N GLN A 131 -6.66 -10.46 -6.80
CA GLN A 131 -5.30 -10.87 -7.15
C GLN A 131 -4.47 -9.68 -7.67
N ALA A 132 -5.05 -8.84 -8.52
CA ALA A 132 -4.39 -7.64 -9.03
C ALA A 132 -4.05 -6.66 -7.90
N LEU A 133 -4.96 -6.47 -6.93
CA LEU A 133 -4.72 -5.64 -5.76
C LEU A 133 -3.57 -6.20 -4.90
N ALA A 134 -3.53 -7.51 -4.66
CA ALA A 134 -2.45 -8.13 -3.92
C ALA A 134 -1.10 -7.93 -4.63
N ALA A 135 -1.05 -8.15 -5.95
CA ALA A 135 0.16 -7.92 -6.74
C ALA A 135 0.61 -6.45 -6.72
N GLU A 136 -0.32 -5.49 -6.86
CA GLU A 136 -0.03 -4.05 -6.77
C GLU A 136 0.61 -3.68 -5.42
N ILE A 137 0.05 -4.19 -4.31
CA ILE A 137 0.58 -3.87 -2.98
C ILE A 137 1.98 -4.47 -2.78
N GLN A 138 2.24 -5.69 -3.27
CA GLN A 138 3.57 -6.29 -3.22
C GLN A 138 4.59 -5.48 -4.04
N ASP A 139 4.25 -5.06 -5.25
CA ASP A 139 5.11 -4.18 -6.07
C ASP A 139 5.40 -2.84 -5.36
N VAL A 140 4.42 -2.25 -4.67
CA VAL A 140 4.65 -1.04 -3.88
C VAL A 140 5.58 -1.29 -2.68
N LEU A 141 5.47 -2.44 -2.01
CA LEU A 141 6.39 -2.83 -0.94
C LEU A 141 7.83 -2.98 -1.44
N GLU A 142 8.03 -3.61 -2.60
CA GLU A 142 9.35 -3.74 -3.24
C GLU A 142 9.95 -2.37 -3.58
N ARG A 143 9.13 -1.43 -4.07
CA ARG A 143 9.59 -0.05 -4.34
C ARG A 143 9.97 0.70 -3.07
N ILE A 144 9.24 0.47 -1.98
CA ILE A 144 9.58 1.06 -0.67
C ILE A 144 10.87 0.46 -0.10
N ASP A 145 11.17 -0.81 -0.36
CA ASP A 145 12.46 -1.42 -0.06
C ASP A 145 13.59 -0.73 -0.84
N ALA A 146 13.40 -0.45 -2.13
CA ALA A 146 14.39 0.27 -2.95
C ALA A 146 14.65 1.70 -2.44
N VAL A 147 13.59 2.42 -2.02
CA VAL A 147 13.71 3.75 -1.40
C VAL A 147 14.44 3.69 -0.06
N ALA A 148 14.23 2.62 0.72
CA ALA A 148 14.94 2.44 1.99
C ALA A 148 16.45 2.26 1.79
N VAL A 149 16.86 1.50 0.77
CA VAL A 149 18.27 1.33 0.41
C VAL A 149 18.89 2.67 0.02
N ALA A 150 18.25 3.41 -0.89
CA ALA A 150 18.73 4.70 -1.36
C ALA A 150 18.77 5.81 -0.28
N ALA A 151 18.09 5.61 0.86
CA ALA A 151 18.10 6.56 1.97
C ALA A 151 19.29 6.40 2.92
N VAL A 152 20.01 5.27 2.85
CA VAL A 152 21.17 4.96 3.69
C VAL A 152 22.51 5.33 3.01
N ASP A 153 22.48 5.54 1.70
CA ASP A 153 23.62 6.01 0.86
C ASP A 153 23.69 7.55 0.73
#